data_AF-A0A9E5VSS4-F1
#
_entry.id   AF-A0A9E5VSS4-F1
#
_cell.length_a   1.000
_cell.length_b   1.000
_cell.length_c   1.000
_cell.angle_alpha   90.00
_cell.angle_beta   90.00
_cell.angle_gamma   90.00
#
_symmetry.space_group_name_H-M   'P 1'
#
loop_
_entity.id
_entity.type
_entity.pdbx_description
1 polymer ?
#
loop_
_entity_poly.entity_id
_entity_poly.type
_entity_poly.pdbx_seq_one_letter_code
_entity_poly.pdbx_strand_id
1 'polypeptide(L)' 'MARRKRTRRTRKNRCRFCRDKIQAVDYKDLENLQRLVSGEAALFGKKRSGNCSRHQRMVKRAVKLARFLALLPYL' A
#
# COMPACT_ATOMS: atom_id res chain seq x y z
N MET A 1 -33.01 -14.46 9.22
CA MET A 1 -32.04 -15.19 8.37
C MET A 1 -31.18 -14.19 7.60
N ALA A 2 -29.92 -13.97 8.02
CA ALA A 2 -29.05 -12.97 7.40
C ALA A 2 -28.51 -13.48 6.05
N ARG A 3 -28.91 -12.82 4.97
CA ARG A 3 -28.51 -13.11 3.59
C ARG A 3 -27.00 -12.96 3.45
N ARG A 4 -26.26 -14.06 3.50
CA ARG A 4 -24.80 -14.13 3.30
C ARG A 4 -24.54 -13.68 1.86
N LYS A 5 -24.31 -12.38 1.64
CA LYS A 5 -23.93 -11.83 0.33
C LYS A 5 -22.68 -12.59 -0.10
N ARG A 6 -22.83 -13.51 -1.07
CA ARG A 6 -21.74 -14.17 -1.78
C ARG A 6 -20.84 -13.05 -2.28
N THR A 7 -19.73 -12.82 -1.58
CA THR A 7 -18.70 -11.89 -2.02
C THR A 7 -18.23 -12.44 -3.36
N ARG A 8 -18.56 -11.74 -4.44
CA ARG A 8 -17.96 -11.99 -5.76
C ARG A 8 -16.47 -12.08 -5.50
N ARG A 9 -15.87 -13.26 -5.68
CA ARG A 9 -14.41 -13.44 -5.68
C ARG A 9 -13.92 -12.67 -6.90
N THR A 10 -13.80 -11.36 -6.77
CA THR A 10 -13.06 -10.53 -7.72
C THR A 10 -11.70 -11.19 -7.86
N ARG A 11 -11.31 -11.49 -9.11
CA ARG A 11 -10.01 -12.07 -9.43
C ARG A 11 -8.96 -11.28 -8.64
N LYS A 12 -8.16 -11.97 -7.83
CA LYS A 12 -7.04 -11.35 -7.10
C LYS A 12 -6.10 -10.79 -8.16
N ASN A 13 -6.22 -9.50 -8.47
CA ASN A 13 -5.18 -8.80 -9.22
C ASN A 13 -3.89 -8.99 -8.43
N ARG A 14 -2.86 -9.53 -9.09
CA ARG A 14 -1.54 -9.66 -8.48
C ARG A 14 -1.08 -8.27 -8.07
N CYS A 15 -0.49 -8.18 -6.88
CA CYS A 15 -0.07 -6.90 -6.33
C CYS A 15 0.93 -6.22 -7.28
N ARG A 16 0.91 -4.88 -7.37
CA ARG A 16 1.80 -4.12 -8.26
C ARG A 16 3.26 -4.51 -8.06
N PHE A 17 3.74 -4.46 -6.81
CA PHE A 17 5.10 -4.87 -6.45
C PHE A 17 5.44 -6.33 -6.80
N CYS A 18 4.44 -7.22 -6.78
CA CYS A 18 4.61 -8.64 -7.10
C CYS A 18 4.74 -8.85 -8.61
N ARG A 19 4.07 -8.01 -9.41
CA ARG A 19 4.18 -8.01 -10.88
C ARG A 19 5.54 -7.48 -11.31
N ASP A 20 5.98 -6.42 -10.65
CA ASP A 20 7.25 -5.75 -10.90
C ASP A 20 8.45 -6.51 -10.28
N LYS A 21 8.20 -7.66 -9.65
CA LYS A 21 9.19 -8.51 -8.93
C LYS A 21 10.03 -7.75 -7.87
N ILE A 22 9.47 -6.67 -7.33
CA ILE A 22 10.11 -5.86 -6.29
C ILE A 22 10.09 -6.65 -4.98
N GLN A 23 11.26 -7.03 -4.49
CA GLN A 23 11.39 -7.82 -3.26
C GLN A 23 11.31 -6.98 -1.99
N ALA A 24 11.83 -5.74 -2.05
CA ALA A 24 11.84 -4.78 -0.96
C ALA A 24 11.37 -3.39 -1.43
N VAL A 25 10.68 -2.68 -0.55
CA VAL A 25 10.22 -1.30 -0.78
C VAL A 25 10.97 -0.43 0.20
N ASP A 26 11.80 0.47 -0.31
CA ASP A 26 12.62 1.35 0.51
C ASP A 26 11.94 2.70 0.74
N TYR A 27 12.36 3.38 1.81
CA TYR A 27 11.87 4.73 2.13
C TYR A 27 12.35 5.80 1.14
N LYS A 28 13.37 5.47 0.33
CA LYS A 28 13.96 6.34 -0.70
C LYS A 28 13.12 6.38 -1.97
N ASP A 29 12.24 5.39 -2.19
CA ASP A 29 11.42 5.26 -3.40
C ASP A 29 10.18 6.16 -3.35
N LEU A 30 10.39 7.47 -3.35
CA LEU A 30 9.33 8.47 -3.13
C LEU A 30 8.20 8.36 -4.16
N GLU A 31 8.52 8.09 -5.42
CA GLU A 31 7.51 7.94 -6.48
C GLU A 31 6.50 6.82 -6.18
N ASN A 32 6.98 5.70 -5.63
CA ASN A 32 6.13 4.57 -5.30
C ASN A 32 5.35 4.83 -4.01
N LEU A 33 5.95 5.51 -3.04
CA LEU A 33 5.32 5.83 -1.77
C LEU A 33 4.25 6.92 -1.90
N GLN A 34 4.50 7.97 -2.69
CA GLN A 34 3.54 9.05 -2.95
C GLN A 34 2.26 8.52 -3.60
N ARG A 35 2.36 7.59 -4.55
CA ARG A 35 1.20 6.93 -5.18
C ARG A 35 0.35 6.11 -4.20
N LEU A 36 0.91 5.74 -3.04
CA LEU A 36 0.22 4.97 -2.01
C LEU A 36 -0.34 5.85 -0.89
N VAL A 37 -0.14 7.15 -0.96
CA VAL A 37 -0.57 8.14 0.01
C VAL A 37 -1.68 9.00 -0.63
N SER A 38 -2.69 9.38 0.15
CA SER A 38 -3.73 10.30 -0.28
C SER A 38 -3.21 11.75 -0.27
N GLY A 39 -3.93 12.68 -0.89
CA GLY A 39 -3.59 14.11 -0.83
C GLY A 39 -3.50 14.66 0.60
N GLU A 40 -4.26 14.07 1.55
CA GLU A 40 -4.23 14.36 2.99
C GLU A 40 -3.08 13.66 3.73
N ALA A 41 -2.05 13.21 3.01
CA ALA A 41 -0.95 12.42 3.54
C ALA A 41 -1.33 11.08 4.22
N ALA A 42 -2.58 10.61 4.16
CA ALA A 42 -2.98 9.34 4.76
C ALA A 42 -2.57 8.14 3.89
N LEU A 43 -2.08 7.06 4.50
CA LEU A 43 -1.65 5.87 3.76
C LEU A 43 -2.86 5.04 3.30
N PHE A 44 -2.94 4.70 2.01
CA PHE A 44 -4.00 3.83 1.51
C PHE A 44 -3.95 2.43 2.15
N GLY A 45 -5.10 2.00 2.65
CA GLY A 45 -5.29 0.64 3.14
C GLY A 45 -5.25 -0.40 2.01
N LYS A 46 -5.05 -1.67 2.37
CA LYS A 46 -4.89 -2.80 1.45
C LYS A 46 -5.98 -2.91 0.36
N LYS A 47 -7.23 -2.59 0.72
CA LYS A 47 -8.38 -2.65 -0.22
C LYS A 47 -8.25 -1.63 -1.35
N ARG A 48 -7.78 -0.42 -1.06
CA ARG A 48 -7.57 0.65 -2.06
C ARG A 48 -6.23 0.48 -2.79
N SER A 49 -5.16 0.13 -2.08
CA SER A 49 -3.83 0.00 -2.69
C SER A 49 -3.66 -1.25 -3.57
N GLY A 50 -4.47 -2.29 -3.37
CA GLY A 50 -4.33 -3.56 -4.12
C GLY A 50 -3.06 -4.34 -3.77
N ASN A 51 -2.33 -3.95 -2.73
CA ASN A 51 -1.08 -4.59 -2.32
C ASN A 51 -1.31 -5.94 -1.62
N CYS A 52 -0.35 -6.85 -1.73
CA CYS A 52 -0.36 -8.07 -0.91
C CYS A 52 -0.05 -7.74 0.56
N SER A 53 -0.40 -8.63 1.49
CA SER A 53 -0.16 -8.40 2.93
C SER A 53 1.33 -8.25 3.27
N ARG A 54 2.23 -8.88 2.50
CA ARG A 54 3.68 -8.73 2.68
C ARG A 54 4.11 -7.32 2.28
N HIS A 55 3.89 -6.92 1.03
CA HIS A 55 4.28 -5.59 0.55
C HIS A 55 3.60 -4.45 1.31
N GLN A 56 2.33 -4.59 1.73
CA GLN A 56 1.68 -3.55 2.54
C GLN A 56 2.39 -3.33 3.90
N ARG A 57 2.96 -4.38 4.52
CA ARG A 57 3.76 -4.24 5.75
C ARG A 57 5.07 -3.51 5.48
N MET A 58 5.69 -3.80 4.35
CA MET A 58 6.95 -3.15 3.92
C MET A 58 6.73 -1.67 3.64
N VAL A 59 5.71 -1.34 2.83
CA VAL A 59 5.28 0.05 2.56
C VAL A 59 5.01 0.79 3.87
N LYS A 60 4.27 0.19 4.81
CA LYS A 60 4.00 0.83 6.12
C LYS A 60 5.28 1.20 6.87
N ARG A 61 6.32 0.35 6.83
CA ARG A 61 7.62 0.64 7.46
C ARG A 61 8.35 1.75 6.71
N ALA A 62 8.44 1.63 5.39
CA ALA A 62 9.08 2.61 4.52
C ALA A 62 8.47 4.01 4.67
N VAL A 63 7.13 4.12 4.67
CA VAL A 63 6.42 5.40 4.85
C VAL A 63 6.66 6.01 6.23
N LYS A 64 6.72 5.20 7.29
CA LYS A 64 7.03 5.71 8.64
C LYS A 64 8.44 6.32 8.68
N LEU A 65 9.42 5.63 8.08
CA LEU A 65 10.79 6.13 7.99
C LEU A 65 10.89 7.38 7.11
N ALA A 66 10.26 7.36 5.94
CA ALA A 66 10.23 8.50 5.02
C ALA A 66 9.63 9.75 5.67
N ARG A 67 8.55 9.60 6.46
CA ARG A 67 7.99 10.72 7.21
C ARG A 67 8.94 11.23 8.29
N PHE A 68 9.60 10.33 9.04
CA PHE A 68 10.56 10.72 10.08
C PHE A 68 11.73 11.53 9.52
N LEU A 69 12.14 11.21 8.29
CA LEU A 69 13.19 11.93 7.55
C LEU A 69 12.67 13.15 6.77
N ALA A 70 11.42 13.58 7.00
CA ALA A 70 10.77 14.68 6.30
C ALA A 70 10.66 14.54 4.76
N LEU A 71 10.79 13.32 4.22
CA LEU A 71 10.61 13.04 2.80
C LEU A 71 9.13 12.93 2.39
N LEU A 72 8.25 12.67 3.36
CA LEU A 72 6.80 12.64 3.19
C LEU A 72 6.15 13.46 4.32
N PRO A 73 5.03 14.16 4.03
CA PRO A 73 4.35 14.96 5.03
C PRO A 73 3.71 14.10 6.15
N TYR A 74 3.64 14.69 7.33
CA TYR A 74 2.76 14.29 8.42
C TYR A 74 1.49 15.14 8.35
N LEU A 75 0.33 14.48 8.51
CA LEU A 75 -0.97 15.07 8.83
C LEU A 75 -1.65 14.16 9.85
#